data_AF-B2IUL4-F1
#
_entry.id   AF-B2IUL4-F1
#
_cell.length_a   1.000
_cell.length_b   1.000
_cell.length_c   1.000
_cell.angle_alpha   90.00
_cell.angle_beta   90.00
_cell.angle_gamma   90.00
#
_symmetry.space_group_name_H-M   'P 1'
#
loop_
_entity.id
_entity.type
_entity.pdbx_description
1 polymer ?
#
loop_
_entity_poly.entity_id
_entity_poly.type
_entity_poly.pdbx_seq_one_letter_code
_entity_poly.pdbx_strand_id
1 'polypeptide(L)' 'MLTVMRFTKLSYCQYLLSSQINYTITNLAEHLESISHDAINYYLKREKLTPRLLWDNVKDLVEPDDNGYIIFDDSVLDKI' A
#
# COMPACT_ATOMS: atom_id res chain seq x y z
N MET A 1 26.81 -12.21 6.81
CA MET A 1 26.54 -10.79 6.53
C MET A 1 25.04 -10.61 6.66
N LEU A 2 24.56 -10.00 7.74
CA LEU A 2 23.12 -9.79 7.94
C LEU A 2 22.68 -8.68 6.99
N THR A 3 21.92 -9.02 5.96
CA THR A 3 21.28 -8.04 5.09
C THR A 3 20.25 -7.30 5.94
N VAL A 4 20.53 -6.05 6.30
CA VAL A 4 19.52 -5.19 6.95
C VAL A 4 18.38 -5.02 5.96
N MET A 5 17.25 -5.66 6.24
CA MET A 5 16.06 -5.54 5.39
C MET A 5 15.57 -4.10 5.47
N ARG A 6 15.69 -3.35 4.37
CA ARG A 6 15.12 -2.01 4.29
C ARG A 6 13.62 -2.11 4.08
N PHE A 7 12.85 -1.30 4.80
CA PHE A 7 11.42 -1.16 4.55
C PHE A 7 11.20 -0.65 3.12
N THR A 8 10.23 -1.23 2.42
CA THR A 8 9.91 -0.86 1.04
C THR A 8 8.41 -0.67 0.87
N LYS A 9 8.02 -0.04 -0.24
CA LYS A 9 6.62 0.00 -0.68
C LYS A 9 5.98 -1.39 -0.75
N LEU A 10 6.70 -2.39 -1.28
CA LEU A 10 6.18 -3.75 -1.39
C LEU A 10 5.87 -4.35 -0.01
N SER A 11 6.73 -4.11 0.99
CA SER A 11 6.50 -4.52 2.38
C SER A 11 5.18 -3.96 2.91
N TYR A 12 4.91 -2.68 2.65
CA TYR A 12 3.65 -2.04 3.05
C TYR A 12 2.44 -2.58 2.29
N CYS A 13 2.55 -2.77 0.97
CA CYS A 13 1.47 -3.36 0.16
C CYS A 13 1.10 -4.77 0.62
N GLN A 14 2.09 -5.62 0.87
CA GLN A 14 1.87 -6.99 1.37
C GLN A 14 1.17 -6.99 2.73
N TYR A 15 1.58 -6.10 3.63
CA TYR A 15 0.91 -5.93 4.92
C TYR A 15 -0.56 -5.56 4.77
N LEU A 16 -0.88 -4.55 3.95
CA LEU A 16 -2.26 -4.12 3.71
C LEU A 16 -3.14 -5.23 3.11
N LEU A 17 -2.57 -6.10 2.28
CA LEU A 17 -3.29 -7.27 1.74
C LEU A 17 -3.55 -8.33 2.82
N SER A 18 -2.60 -8.52 3.75
CA SER A 18 -2.69 -9.52 4.81
C SER A 18 -3.50 -9.08 6.05
N SER A 19 -3.57 -7.77 6.34
CA SER A 19 -4.20 -7.23 7.54
C SER A 19 -5.36 -6.29 7.19
N GLN A 20 -6.48 -6.90 6.81
CA GLN A 20 -7.67 -6.18 6.36
C GLN A 20 -8.41 -5.45 7.50
N ILE A 21 -8.18 -5.85 8.76
CA ILE A 21 -8.88 -5.32 9.94
C ILE A 21 -8.02 -4.29 10.70
N ASN A 22 -6.72 -4.56 10.87
CA ASN A 22 -5.82 -3.67 11.59
C ASN A 22 -4.69 -3.20 10.67
N TYR A 23 -4.88 -2.07 10.01
CA TYR A 23 -3.93 -1.50 9.05
C TYR A 23 -3.01 -0.43 9.69
N THR A 24 -2.87 -0.42 11.01
CA THR A 24 -2.05 0.59 11.71
C THR A 24 -0.55 0.35 11.50
N ILE A 25 0.26 1.41 11.51
CA ILE A 25 1.73 1.29 11.40
C ILE A 25 2.33 0.59 12.63
N THR A 26 1.72 0.77 13.79
CA THR A 26 2.14 0.09 15.03
C THR A 26 1.95 -1.42 14.92
N ASN A 27 0.80 -1.87 14.42
CA ASN A 27 0.58 -3.30 14.20
C ASN A 27 1.53 -3.88 13.14
N LEU A 28 1.83 -3.13 12.07
CA LEU A 28 2.87 -3.54 11.13
C LEU A 28 4.24 -3.71 11.81
N ALA A 29 4.64 -2.78 12.67
CA ALA A 29 5.92 -2.85 13.37
C ALA A 29 6.00 -4.07 14.32
N GLU A 30 4.89 -4.50 14.91
CA GLU A 30 4.84 -5.74 15.72
C GLU A 30 5.16 -7.00 14.90
N HIS A 31 4.96 -6.94 13.58
CA HIS A 31 5.22 -8.04 12.66
C HIS A 31 6.60 -7.95 11.96
N LEU A 32 7.41 -6.93 12.30
CA LEU A 32 8.74 -6.72 11.70
C LEU A 32 9.82 -6.78 12.78
N GLU A 33 10.74 -7.75 12.70
CA GLU A 33 11.75 -7.99 13.75
C GLU A 33 12.74 -6.83 13.97
N SER A 34 12.99 -6.01 12.95
CA SER A 34 14.08 -5.01 12.95
C SER A 34 13.67 -3.61 12.50
N ILE A 35 12.39 -3.38 12.23
CA ILE A 35 11.90 -2.13 11.67
C ILE A 35 10.91 -1.51 12.67
N SER A 36 11.26 -0.35 13.22
CA SER A 36 10.38 0.38 14.14
C SER A 36 9.22 1.07 13.41
N HIS A 37 8.12 1.31 14.13
CA HIS A 37 6.99 2.07 13.62
C HIS A 37 7.39 3.48 13.17
N ASP A 38 8.35 4.12 13.85
CA ASP A 38 8.89 5.43 13.46
C ASP A 38 9.61 5.38 12.11
N ALA A 39 10.39 4.32 11.84
CA ALA A 39 11.06 4.16 10.56
C ALA A 39 10.06 4.00 9.41
N ILE A 40 8.97 3.26 9.65
CA ILE A 40 7.88 3.10 8.68
C ILE A 40 7.15 4.43 8.45
N ASN A 41 6.80 5.14 9.52
CA ASN A 41 6.14 6.45 9.44
C ASN A 41 7.02 7.46 8.67
N TYR A 42 8.32 7.49 8.95
CA TYR A 42 9.28 8.32 8.23
C TYR A 42 9.37 7.96 6.73
N TYR A 43 9.40 6.66 6.40
CA TYR A 43 9.36 6.19 5.02
C TYR A 43 8.09 6.66 4.31
N LEU A 44 6.91 6.37 4.87
CA LEU A 44 5.62 6.67 4.26
C LEU A 44 5.38 8.18 4.08
N LYS A 45 5.91 9.02 4.97
CA LYS A 45 5.84 10.49 4.83
C LYS A 45 6.66 11.03 3.66
N ARG A 46 7.74 10.34 3.27
CA ARG A 46 8.66 10.79 2.21
C ARG A 46 8.35 10.15 0.87
N GLU A 47 7.80 8.95 0.88
CA GLU A 47 7.48 8.20 -0.34
C GLU A 47 6.28 8.80 -1.07
N LYS A 48 6.38 8.95 -2.39
CA LYS A 48 5.28 9.45 -3.23
C LYS A 48 4.48 8.29 -3.81
N LEU A 49 3.49 7.83 -3.06
CA LEU A 49 2.56 6.79 -3.50
C LEU A 49 1.44 7.38 -4.37
N THR A 50 1.74 7.71 -5.63
CA THR A 50 0.76 8.35 -6.53
C THR A 50 -0.24 7.33 -7.09
N PRO A 51 -1.49 7.76 -7.40
CA PRO A 51 -2.46 6.91 -8.11
C PRO A 51 -1.94 6.43 -9.48
N ARG A 52 -1.13 7.25 -10.17
CA ARG A 52 -0.52 6.88 -11.44
C ARG A 52 0.39 5.66 -11.32
N LEU A 53 1.18 5.61 -10.25
CA LEU A 53 2.05 4.47 -9.96
C LEU A 53 1.22 3.20 -9.74
N LEU A 54 0.04 3.28 -9.11
CA LEU A 54 -0.86 2.13 -9.02
C LEU A 54 -1.37 1.72 -10.41
N TRP A 55 -1.90 2.67 -11.17
CA TRP A 55 -2.46 2.42 -12.52
C TRP A 55 -1.45 1.74 -13.44
N ASP A 56 -0.19 2.20 -13.47
CA ASP A 56 0.85 1.62 -14.30
C ASP A 56 1.14 0.14 -13.95
N ASN A 57 0.82 -0.32 -12.73
CA ASN A 57 0.99 -1.71 -12.31
C ASN A 57 -0.25 -2.59 -12.55
N VAL A 58 -1.46 -2.02 -12.67
CA VAL A 58 -2.71 -2.79 -12.71
C VAL A 58 -3.46 -2.70 -14.04
N LYS A 59 -3.11 -1.74 -14.91
CA LYS A 59 -3.81 -1.51 -16.19
C LYS A 59 -3.94 -2.77 -17.06
N ASP A 60 -2.94 -3.64 -17.04
CA ASP A 60 -2.91 -4.85 -17.88
C ASP A 60 -3.81 -5.96 -17.30
N LEU A 61 -4.32 -5.79 -16.07
CA LEU A 61 -5.33 -6.65 -15.45
C LEU A 61 -6.76 -6.22 -15.83
N VAL A 62 -6.93 -5.05 -16.47
CA VAL A 62 -8.22 -4.55 -16.91
C VAL A 62 -8.45 -5.01 -18.35
N GLU A 63 -9.33 -5.99 -18.54
CA GLU A 63 -9.68 -6.50 -19.86
C GLU A 63 -10.76 -5.59 -20.50
N PRO A 64 -10.46 -4.90 -21.61
CA PRO A 64 -11.46 -4.12 -22.33
C PRO A 64 -12.42 -5.05 -23.09
N ASP A 65 -13.70 -4.74 -23.04
CA ASP A 65 -14.77 -5.44 -23.76
C ASP A 65 -15.70 -4.41 -24.40
N ASP A 66 -16.03 -4.59 -25.68
CA ASP A 66 -16.94 -3.73 -26.44
C ASP A 66 -18.37 -3.73 -25.85
N ASN A 67 -18.73 -4.77 -25.09
CA ASN A 67 -20.01 -4.87 -24.36
C ASN A 67 -19.85 -4.56 -22.86
N GLY A 68 -18.66 -4.14 -22.43
CA GLY A 68 -18.35 -3.79 -21.06
C GLY A 68 -18.98 -2.47 -20.63
N TYR A 69 -19.19 -2.32 -19.32
CA TYR A 69 -19.68 -1.08 -18.72
C TYR A 69 -18.66 -0.58 -17.69
N ILE A 70 -18.38 0.71 -17.71
CA ILE A 70 -17.60 1.37 -16.66
C ILE A 70 -18.58 1.88 -15.61
N ILE A 71 -18.45 1.38 -14.39
CA ILE A 71 -19.17 1.91 -13.24
C ILE A 71 -18.26 2.94 -12.57
N PHE A 72 -18.77 4.16 -12.42
CA PHE A 72 -18.08 5.24 -11.74
C PHE A 72 -18.95 5.75 -10.59
N ASP A 73 -18.33 5.91 -9.43
CA ASP A 73 -18.92 6.44 -8.20
C ASP A 73 -17.84 7.27 -7.49
N ASP A 74 -18.23 8.29 -6.75
CA ASP A 74 -17.31 9.10 -5.96
C ASP A 74 -17.41 8.79 -4.46
N SER A 75 -16.30 8.92 -3.76
CA SER A 75 -16.28 8.73 -2.31
C SER A 75 -15.49 9.83 -1.63
N VAL A 76 -15.92 10.17 -0.42
CA VAL A 76 -15.22 11.12 0.45
C VAL A 76 -14.51 10.33 1.53
N LEU A 77 -13.18 10.47 1.58
CA LEU A 77 -12.36 9.85 2.61
C LEU A 77 -12.14 10.87 3.73
N ASP A 78 -12.96 10.78 4.77
CA ASP A 78 -12.84 11.64 5.93
C ASP A 78 -11.78 11.08 6.90
N LYS A 79 -10.79 11.91 7.24
CA LYS A 79 -9.81 11.57 8.28
C LYS A 79 -10.34 12.12 9.61
N ILE A 80 -11.08 11.28 10.31
CA ILE A 80 -11.46 11.52 11.71
C ILE A 80 -10.22 11.46 12.60
#